data_AF-A0A6P6V9U5-F1
#
_entry.id   AF-A0A6P6V9U5-F1
#
_cell.length_a   1.000
_cell.length_b   1.000
_cell.length_c   1.000
_cell.angle_alpha   90.00
_cell.angle_beta   90.00
_cell.angle_gamma   90.00
#
_symmetry.space_group_name_H-M   'P 1'
#
loop_
_entity.id
_entity.type
_entity.pdbx_description
1 polymer ?
#
loop_
_entity_poly.entity_id
_entity_poly.type
_entity_poly.pdbx_seq_one_letter_code
_entity_poly.pdbx_strand_id
1 'polypeptide(L)'
;MTLLYPSRPFFSIGTSTSTAGHTLPLLRQSHRPSFPKCSKFSCSNSLHLPNNKFKRAYTSVMIVPTGVGAAIGGYAGDALPVARALSTVVDCLITHPNVLNAAMLYWPMSNVLYVEGYALDRFAEGLWALQPVHQNRVGLILDAGLEEDLRLRHLQVADATRASLGLPIVECMVTDTPLKVEIWIDPESGQSTGRIKHPDSLLRAVETLITRSRVTAVAVVARFPDDDIGDIDAYRQGKGIDILAGVEAIISHLVVKNFNIPCAHSPAVSPAPVSYPLCPKSAAEEIGYTFLPCVLAGLSGAPQYLVKTSEFLERGCITSRDVDSVILPINACGGDGARAFASNQKIKPLIIAVKENETVLSDTPTKLGIEAVTVSNYWEAIGVIAAHKAGVDPISLRKNRSSIMAQMELPLENAHQSMDIVVELLKTGICFQIAISSLYRKRWRGKDQLWKLQVKTLYNSIVAVTVSICQLKMVSIL
;
A
#
# COMPACT_ATOMS: atom_id res chain seq x y z
N MET A 1 -40.24 -38.62 -47.45
CA MET A 1 -41.26 -39.44 -46.77
C MET A 1 -40.67 -39.83 -45.42
N THR A 2 -40.90 -39.20 -44.28
CA THR A 2 -41.88 -38.20 -43.81
C THR A 2 -41.21 -37.60 -42.54
N LEU A 3 -40.60 -36.41 -42.63
CA LEU A 3 -40.98 -35.13 -41.98
C LEU A 3 -41.14 -35.18 -40.43
N LEU A 4 -40.19 -34.62 -39.65
CA LEU A 4 -40.15 -33.26 -39.01
C LEU A 4 -40.98 -33.17 -37.70
N TYR A 5 -40.61 -32.51 -36.58
CA TYR A 5 -40.00 -31.20 -36.35
C TYR A 5 -39.36 -31.09 -34.93
N PRO A 6 -38.41 -30.16 -34.70
CA PRO A 6 -37.89 -29.75 -33.39
C PRO A 6 -38.55 -28.46 -32.85
N SER A 7 -38.40 -28.20 -31.54
CA SER A 7 -39.00 -27.05 -30.83
C SER A 7 -37.95 -26.01 -30.41
N ARG A 8 -38.09 -24.76 -30.89
CA ARG A 8 -37.54 -23.53 -30.29
C ARG A 8 -38.52 -22.36 -30.53
N PRO A 9 -38.44 -21.28 -29.71
CA PRO A 9 -39.59 -20.47 -29.33
C PRO A 9 -39.82 -19.23 -30.21
N PHE A 10 -41.06 -18.74 -30.21
CA PHE A 10 -41.46 -17.48 -30.85
C PHE A 10 -41.84 -16.41 -29.82
N PHE A 11 -41.22 -15.25 -29.96
CA PHE A 11 -41.74 -13.94 -29.55
C PHE A 11 -42.92 -13.55 -30.43
N SER A 12 -43.95 -12.91 -29.88
CA SER A 12 -44.89 -12.10 -30.67
C SER A 12 -45.48 -10.96 -29.84
N ILE A 13 -45.29 -9.75 -30.36
CA ILE A 13 -45.86 -8.47 -29.91
C ILE A 13 -47.20 -8.25 -30.64
N GLY A 14 -48.21 -7.81 -29.87
CA GLY A 14 -49.32 -6.88 -30.17
C GLY A 14 -50.01 -6.86 -31.55
N THR A 15 -51.36 -6.84 -31.54
CA THR A 15 -52.18 -5.60 -31.65
C THR A 15 -53.68 -5.90 -31.84
N SER A 16 -54.52 -5.17 -31.09
CA SER A 16 -55.85 -4.57 -31.42
C SER A 16 -56.99 -5.45 -32.01
N THR A 17 -58.29 -5.39 -31.64
CA THR A 17 -59.23 -4.28 -31.36
C THR A 17 -60.59 -4.82 -30.86
N SER A 18 -61.39 -3.96 -30.16
CA SER A 18 -62.89 -3.93 -30.15
C SER A 18 -63.62 -4.99 -29.30
N THR A 19 -64.68 -4.77 -28.49
CA THR A 19 -65.64 -3.68 -28.25
C THR A 19 -66.53 -4.03 -27.03
N ALA A 20 -67.32 -3.05 -26.56
CA ALA A 20 -68.40 -3.07 -25.55
C ALA A 20 -67.95 -2.87 -24.09
N GLY A 21 -68.39 -1.88 -23.32
CA GLY A 21 -69.48 -0.91 -23.47
C GLY A 21 -70.33 -0.96 -22.20
N HIS A 22 -70.16 -0.01 -21.27
CA HIS A 22 -71.16 0.35 -20.25
C HIS A 22 -70.84 1.72 -19.61
N THR A 23 -71.90 2.37 -19.16
CA THR A 23 -72.15 3.81 -19.04
C THR A 23 -71.98 4.35 -17.60
N LEU A 24 -71.32 5.52 -17.47
CA LEU A 24 -71.43 6.70 -16.54
C LEU A 24 -72.13 6.60 -15.14
N PRO A 25 -71.84 7.48 -14.11
CA PRO A 25 -71.42 8.89 -14.23
C PRO A 25 -70.43 9.51 -13.19
N LEU A 26 -69.96 10.70 -13.60
CA LEU A 26 -69.38 11.90 -12.96
C LEU A 26 -69.29 12.14 -11.43
N LEU A 27 -68.29 13.00 -11.13
CA LEU A 27 -68.10 14.00 -10.03
C LEU A 27 -67.28 13.61 -8.79
N ARG A 28 -66.04 14.13 -8.71
CA ARG A 28 -65.68 15.26 -7.83
C ARG A 28 -64.24 15.74 -8.04
N GLN A 29 -64.10 17.01 -8.44
CA GLN A 29 -62.90 17.79 -8.15
C GLN A 29 -62.96 18.25 -6.68
N SER A 30 -61.84 18.15 -5.97
CA SER A 30 -61.59 18.97 -4.77
C SER A 30 -60.12 19.35 -4.69
N HIS A 31 -59.87 20.65 -4.82
CA HIS A 31 -58.64 21.37 -4.52
C HIS A 31 -58.06 21.02 -3.14
N ARG A 32 -56.71 20.97 -3.05
CA ARG A 32 -55.90 21.32 -1.86
C ARG A 32 -54.45 21.62 -2.28
N PRO A 33 -53.65 22.36 -1.49
CA PRO A 33 -52.92 23.53 -1.95
C PRO A 33 -51.44 23.27 -2.24
N SER A 34 -50.88 24.11 -3.09
CA SER A 34 -49.44 24.22 -3.37
C SER A 34 -48.70 24.77 -2.15
N PHE A 35 -47.80 23.96 -1.58
CA PHE A 35 -46.76 24.39 -0.64
C PHE A 35 -45.37 24.24 -1.29
N PRO A 36 -44.39 25.08 -0.90
CA PRO A 36 -43.20 25.32 -1.69
C PRO A 36 -42.26 24.11 -1.71
N LYS A 37 -41.57 23.94 -2.84
CA LYS A 37 -40.53 22.92 -3.04
C LYS A 37 -39.44 23.07 -1.99
N CYS A 38 -39.50 22.22 -0.96
CA CYS A 38 -38.35 21.95 -0.11
C CYS A 38 -37.38 21.09 -0.93
N SER A 39 -36.24 21.68 -1.30
CA SER A 39 -35.13 21.01 -1.94
C SER A 39 -34.64 19.90 -1.02
N LYS A 40 -35.07 18.66 -1.30
CA LYS A 40 -34.43 17.46 -0.77
C LYS A 40 -33.00 17.45 -1.33
N PHE A 41 -32.05 17.79 -0.49
CA PHE A 41 -30.65 17.45 -0.71
C PHE A 41 -30.58 15.92 -0.80
N SER A 42 -30.42 15.42 -2.01
CA SER A 42 -30.06 14.03 -2.25
C SER A 42 -28.58 13.90 -1.98
N CYS A 43 -28.22 13.26 -0.87
CA CYS A 43 -26.85 12.88 -0.55
C CYS A 43 -26.46 11.70 -1.46
N SER A 44 -26.21 11.99 -2.72
CA SER A 44 -25.54 11.05 -3.60
C SER A 44 -24.07 11.08 -3.23
N ASN A 45 -23.57 9.97 -2.66
CA ASN A 45 -22.15 9.70 -2.44
C ASN A 45 -21.44 9.59 -3.80
N SER A 46 -21.26 10.74 -4.45
CA SER A 46 -20.28 10.92 -5.50
C SER A 46 -18.92 10.97 -4.82
N LEU A 47 -18.09 9.96 -5.09
CA LEU A 47 -16.62 9.97 -5.01
C LEU A 47 -16.05 11.07 -4.10
N HIS A 48 -15.63 10.70 -2.90
CA HIS A 48 -14.71 11.49 -2.07
C HIS A 48 -13.40 11.74 -2.85
N LEU A 49 -13.40 12.74 -3.73
CA LEU A 49 -12.27 13.65 -3.81
C LEU A 49 -12.55 14.76 -2.80
N PRO A 50 -12.00 14.73 -1.58
CA PRO A 50 -11.80 15.97 -0.87
C PRO A 50 -10.65 16.67 -1.62
N ASN A 51 -11.02 17.54 -2.56
CA ASN A 51 -10.09 18.48 -3.18
C ASN A 51 -9.72 19.54 -2.12
N ASN A 52 -9.03 19.10 -1.07
CA ASN A 52 -8.35 19.99 -0.15
C ASN A 52 -7.04 20.33 -0.85
N LYS A 53 -7.06 21.35 -1.72
CA LYS A 53 -5.97 21.77 -2.64
C LYS A 53 -4.61 22.05 -1.97
N PHE A 54 -4.49 21.83 -0.66
CA PHE A 54 -3.33 22.13 0.16
C PHE A 54 -2.68 20.90 0.83
N LYS A 55 -3.26 19.69 0.73
CA LYS A 55 -2.66 18.47 1.29
C LYS A 55 -2.60 17.36 0.24
N ARG A 56 -1.46 16.67 0.17
CA ARG A 56 -1.30 15.47 -0.67
C ARG A 56 -2.15 14.32 -0.13
N ALA A 57 -2.51 13.38 -1.00
CA ALA A 57 -3.17 12.14 -0.60
C ALA A 57 -2.31 11.34 0.38
N TYR A 58 -2.93 10.82 1.43
CA TYR A 58 -2.27 9.99 2.43
C TYR A 58 -2.25 8.53 1.98
N THR A 59 -1.07 8.00 1.72
CA THR A 59 -0.87 6.64 1.21
C THR A 59 -0.27 5.73 2.29
N SER A 60 -0.91 4.60 2.56
CA SER A 60 -0.36 3.57 3.44
C SER A 60 -0.01 2.31 2.67
N VAL A 61 1.01 1.60 3.16
CA VAL A 61 1.32 0.22 2.75
C VAL A 61 0.99 -0.72 3.91
N MET A 62 0.25 -1.79 3.63
CA MET A 62 0.04 -2.90 4.58
C MET A 62 0.75 -4.14 4.07
N ILE A 63 1.67 -4.67 4.87
CA ILE A 63 2.50 -5.83 4.54
C ILE A 63 2.19 -6.94 5.55
N VAL A 64 1.82 -8.11 5.05
CA VAL A 64 1.80 -9.37 5.81
C VAL A 64 2.55 -10.41 4.98
N PRO A 65 3.82 -10.74 5.32
CA PRO A 65 4.61 -11.64 4.51
C PRO A 65 3.90 -12.99 4.32
N THR A 66 4.06 -13.56 3.13
CA THR A 66 3.42 -14.82 2.74
C THR A 66 4.23 -15.99 3.28
N GLY A 67 3.58 -17.04 3.78
CA GLY A 67 4.26 -18.27 4.22
C GLY A 67 4.99 -18.20 5.57
N VAL A 68 4.78 -17.14 6.37
CA VAL A 68 5.46 -16.95 7.67
C VAL A 68 4.58 -17.25 8.89
N GLY A 69 3.38 -17.78 8.68
CA GLY A 69 2.45 -18.10 9.78
C GLY A 69 1.99 -16.87 10.57
N ALA A 70 1.72 -15.75 9.89
CA ALA A 70 1.24 -14.54 10.56
C ALA A 70 -0.08 -14.79 11.30
N ALA A 71 -0.17 -14.31 12.55
CA ALA A 71 -1.39 -14.50 13.35
C ALA A 71 -2.64 -13.83 12.73
N ILE A 72 -2.45 -12.78 11.92
CA ILE A 72 -3.46 -12.16 11.06
C ILE A 72 -2.86 -11.96 9.66
N GLY A 73 -3.50 -12.51 8.64
CA GLY A 73 -3.03 -12.57 7.25
C GLY A 73 -2.16 -13.79 6.96
N GLY A 74 -2.14 -14.77 7.87
CA GLY A 74 -1.55 -16.09 7.63
C GLY A 74 -2.55 -17.12 7.12
N TYR A 75 -3.83 -16.76 6.98
CA TYR A 75 -4.90 -17.61 6.47
C TYR A 75 -5.62 -16.91 5.32
N ALA A 76 -6.23 -17.66 4.39
CA ALA A 76 -6.89 -17.05 3.23
C ALA A 76 -7.95 -16.00 3.63
N GLY A 77 -7.59 -14.72 3.48
CA GLY A 77 -8.48 -13.58 3.65
C GLY A 77 -8.65 -13.08 5.09
N ASP A 78 -7.96 -13.62 6.09
CA ASP A 78 -8.19 -13.21 7.48
C ASP A 78 -7.61 -11.82 7.81
N ALA A 79 -6.74 -11.27 6.96
CA ALA A 79 -6.31 -9.87 6.98
C ALA A 79 -7.21 -8.91 6.16
N LEU A 80 -8.14 -9.41 5.33
CA LEU A 80 -9.02 -8.57 4.53
C LEU A 80 -9.88 -7.59 5.37
N PRO A 81 -10.41 -7.98 6.56
CA PRO A 81 -11.10 -7.03 7.45
C PRO A 81 -10.21 -5.88 7.91
N VAL A 82 -8.93 -6.13 8.16
CA VAL A 82 -7.96 -5.10 8.55
C VAL A 82 -7.72 -4.14 7.39
N ALA A 83 -7.46 -4.67 6.18
CA ALA A 83 -7.30 -3.85 4.98
C ALA A 83 -8.56 -3.00 4.71
N ARG A 84 -9.76 -3.57 4.92
CA ARG A 84 -11.03 -2.86 4.78
C ARG A 84 -11.20 -1.74 5.79
N ALA A 85 -10.82 -1.95 7.05
CA ALA A 85 -10.88 -0.88 8.04
C ALA A 85 -9.86 0.23 7.73
N LEU A 86 -8.63 -0.14 7.37
CA LEU A 86 -7.57 0.79 6.98
C LEU A 86 -7.95 1.63 5.77
N SER A 87 -8.58 1.04 4.74
CA SER A 87 -8.98 1.75 3.53
C SER A 87 -10.00 2.87 3.80
N THR A 88 -10.72 2.83 4.93
CA THR A 88 -11.63 3.93 5.31
C THR A 88 -10.92 5.14 5.91
N VAL A 89 -9.69 4.99 6.41
CA VAL A 89 -8.94 6.07 7.06
C VAL A 89 -7.85 6.65 6.17
N VAL A 90 -7.34 5.90 5.17
CA VAL A 90 -6.33 6.38 4.21
C VAL A 90 -6.95 6.84 2.91
N ASP A 91 -6.22 7.65 2.12
CA ASP A 91 -6.68 8.03 0.78
C ASP A 91 -6.32 6.96 -0.27
N CYS A 92 -5.20 6.26 -0.06
CA CYS A 92 -4.77 5.11 -0.87
C CYS A 92 -4.14 4.04 0.05
N LEU A 93 -4.56 2.79 -0.08
CA LEU A 93 -3.94 1.64 0.56
C LEU A 93 -3.24 0.78 -0.49
N ILE A 94 -1.96 0.52 -0.32
CA ILE A 94 -1.20 -0.43 -1.13
C ILE A 94 -1.03 -1.70 -0.30
N THR A 95 -1.43 -2.84 -0.86
CA THR A 95 -1.20 -4.14 -0.22
C THR A 95 -1.19 -5.24 -1.29
N HIS A 96 -1.07 -6.50 -0.87
CA HIS A 96 -0.71 -7.60 -1.75
C HIS A 96 -1.73 -8.75 -1.71
N PRO A 97 -1.67 -9.69 -2.68
CA PRO A 97 -2.58 -10.83 -2.79
C PRO A 97 -2.87 -11.53 -1.46
N ASN A 98 -1.83 -11.88 -0.69
CA ASN A 98 -1.98 -12.59 0.60
C ASN A 98 -2.88 -11.87 1.64
N VAL A 99 -3.03 -10.54 1.56
CA VAL A 99 -3.97 -9.79 2.42
C VAL A 99 -5.39 -9.76 1.86
N LEU A 100 -5.54 -9.73 0.53
CA LEU A 100 -6.81 -9.42 -0.15
C LEU A 100 -7.56 -10.65 -0.67
N ASN A 101 -6.83 -11.73 -0.95
CA ASN A 101 -7.37 -12.97 -1.48
C ASN A 101 -7.98 -13.79 -0.35
N ALA A 102 -9.24 -14.21 -0.51
CA ALA A 102 -9.98 -15.02 0.46
C ALA A 102 -10.66 -16.20 -0.26
N ALA A 103 -9.89 -16.89 -1.11
CA ALA A 103 -10.34 -17.95 -2.00
C ALA A 103 -11.51 -17.53 -2.93
N MET A 104 -12.76 -17.92 -2.63
CA MET A 104 -13.92 -17.45 -3.39
C MET A 104 -14.47 -16.10 -2.92
N LEU A 105 -14.06 -15.64 -1.74
CA LEU A 105 -14.47 -14.37 -1.17
C LEU A 105 -13.52 -13.26 -1.62
N TYR A 106 -14.06 -12.09 -1.89
CA TYR A 106 -13.30 -10.86 -2.10
C TYR A 106 -14.19 -9.67 -1.71
N TRP A 107 -13.57 -8.55 -1.35
CA TRP A 107 -14.31 -7.34 -1.01
C TRP A 107 -13.86 -6.17 -1.88
N PRO A 108 -14.75 -5.54 -2.66
CA PRO A 108 -14.37 -4.41 -3.50
C PRO A 108 -14.04 -3.19 -2.64
N MET A 109 -12.86 -2.60 -2.86
CA MET A 109 -12.42 -1.37 -2.23
C MET A 109 -11.83 -0.45 -3.30
N SER A 110 -12.40 0.74 -3.47
CA SER A 110 -12.07 1.62 -4.59
C SER A 110 -10.74 2.36 -4.47
N ASN A 111 -10.13 2.35 -3.28
CA ASN A 111 -8.89 3.05 -2.97
C ASN A 111 -7.77 2.08 -2.50
N VAL A 112 -7.85 0.81 -2.92
CA VAL A 112 -6.85 -0.21 -2.60
C VAL A 112 -6.14 -0.65 -3.89
N LEU A 113 -4.82 -0.63 -3.88
CA LEU A 113 -3.97 -1.13 -4.96
C LEU A 113 -3.49 -2.54 -4.63
N TYR A 114 -3.83 -3.47 -5.52
CA TYR A 114 -3.47 -4.89 -5.46
C TYR A 114 -2.09 -5.10 -6.10
N VAL A 115 -1.03 -5.14 -5.28
CA VAL A 115 0.37 -5.16 -5.72
C VAL A 115 1.02 -6.46 -5.31
N GLU A 116 1.58 -7.18 -6.27
CA GLU A 116 2.31 -8.42 -6.01
C GLU A 116 3.54 -8.17 -5.10
N GLY A 117 3.92 -9.13 -4.26
CA GLY A 117 4.94 -8.96 -3.21
C GLY A 117 6.31 -8.52 -3.74
N TYR A 118 6.83 -9.16 -4.79
CA TYR A 118 8.10 -8.73 -5.39
C TYR A 118 7.99 -7.33 -6.00
N ALA A 119 6.88 -7.01 -6.68
CA ALA A 119 6.63 -5.65 -7.16
C ALA A 119 6.58 -4.63 -6.02
N LEU A 120 6.03 -4.99 -4.87
CA LEU A 120 5.98 -4.14 -3.68
C LEU A 120 7.38 -3.84 -3.15
N ASP A 121 8.27 -4.83 -3.13
CA ASP A 121 9.68 -4.64 -2.74
C ASP A 121 10.38 -3.68 -3.70
N ARG A 122 10.24 -3.90 -5.02
CA ARG A 122 10.81 -3.02 -6.06
C ARG A 122 10.25 -1.60 -6.00
N PHE A 123 8.97 -1.46 -5.66
CA PHE A 123 8.34 -0.18 -5.41
C PHE A 123 8.94 0.49 -4.18
N ALA A 124 9.07 -0.22 -3.06
CA ALA A 124 9.64 0.30 -1.81
C ALA A 124 11.09 0.79 -1.98
N GLU A 125 11.90 0.07 -2.77
CA GLU A 125 13.26 0.45 -3.17
C GLU A 125 13.31 1.71 -4.04
N GLY A 126 12.16 2.22 -4.51
CA GLY A 126 12.06 3.36 -5.41
C GLY A 126 12.51 3.05 -6.84
N LEU A 127 12.59 1.76 -7.18
CA LEU A 127 13.02 1.29 -8.49
C LEU A 127 11.82 1.19 -9.44
N TRP A 128 10.64 0.87 -8.91
CA TRP A 128 9.39 0.85 -9.66
C TRP A 128 8.41 1.92 -9.16
N ALA A 129 7.53 2.37 -10.07
CA ALA A 129 6.34 3.15 -9.73
C ALA A 129 5.08 2.36 -10.08
N LEU A 130 3.99 2.64 -9.37
CA LEU A 130 2.68 2.03 -9.58
C LEU A 130 1.82 2.98 -10.39
N GLN A 131 1.27 2.51 -11.50
CA GLN A 131 0.32 3.25 -12.31
C GLN A 131 -1.08 2.67 -12.10
N PRO A 132 -1.98 3.35 -11.35
CA PRO A 132 -3.36 2.94 -11.25
C PRO A 132 -4.02 2.84 -12.64
N VAL A 133 -4.89 1.85 -12.81
CA VAL A 133 -5.62 1.61 -14.05
C VAL A 133 -7.12 1.52 -13.77
N HIS A 134 -7.92 1.79 -14.79
CA HIS A 134 -9.36 1.54 -14.71
C HIS A 134 -9.67 0.04 -14.80
N GLN A 135 -8.96 -0.65 -15.70
CA GLN A 135 -9.19 -2.06 -15.99
C GLN A 135 -7.98 -2.67 -16.70
N ASN A 136 -7.58 -3.88 -16.29
CA ASN A 136 -6.57 -4.69 -16.97
C ASN A 136 -7.17 -5.61 -18.02
N ARG A 137 -6.32 -6.19 -18.87
CA ARG A 137 -6.67 -7.34 -19.72
C ARG A 137 -6.04 -8.57 -19.10
N VAL A 138 -6.83 -9.41 -18.45
CA VAL A 138 -6.33 -10.52 -17.63
C VAL A 138 -6.20 -11.78 -18.49
N GLY A 139 -4.99 -12.33 -18.58
CA GLY A 139 -4.74 -13.67 -19.11
C GLY A 139 -4.80 -14.72 -18.01
N LEU A 140 -5.33 -15.90 -18.32
CA LEU A 140 -5.36 -17.05 -17.41
C LEU A 140 -4.42 -18.14 -17.93
N ILE A 141 -3.50 -18.60 -17.09
CA ILE A 141 -2.66 -19.76 -17.35
C ILE A 141 -3.11 -20.90 -16.46
N LEU A 142 -3.34 -22.06 -17.07
CA LEU A 142 -3.64 -23.32 -16.40
C LEU A 142 -2.45 -24.26 -16.56
N ASP A 143 -2.00 -24.85 -15.47
CA ASP A 143 -0.95 -25.87 -15.49
C ASP A 143 -1.43 -27.12 -16.26
N ALA A 144 -0.59 -27.63 -17.16
CA ALA A 144 -0.83 -28.88 -17.89
C ALA A 144 -0.92 -30.10 -16.96
N GLY A 145 -0.44 -29.99 -15.72
CA GLY A 145 -0.59 -31.02 -14.69
C GLY A 145 -1.99 -31.12 -14.08
N LEU A 146 -2.90 -30.19 -14.38
CA LEU A 146 -4.28 -30.25 -13.88
C LEU A 146 -5.04 -31.43 -14.47
N GLU A 147 -5.74 -32.16 -13.61
CA GLU A 147 -6.75 -33.13 -13.96
C GLU A 147 -7.92 -32.46 -14.72
N GLU A 148 -8.62 -33.22 -15.54
CA GLU A 148 -9.69 -32.70 -16.40
C GLU A 148 -10.78 -31.97 -15.61
N ASP A 149 -11.22 -32.55 -14.49
CA ASP A 149 -12.25 -31.96 -13.63
C ASP A 149 -11.77 -30.67 -12.96
N LEU A 150 -10.54 -30.65 -12.41
CA LEU A 150 -9.98 -29.43 -11.82
C LEU A 150 -9.84 -28.34 -12.88
N ARG A 151 -9.32 -28.68 -14.06
CA ARG A 151 -9.21 -27.74 -15.18
C ARG A 151 -10.57 -27.17 -15.58
N LEU A 152 -11.59 -28.03 -15.72
CA LEU A 152 -12.95 -27.61 -16.07
C LEU A 152 -13.53 -26.65 -15.02
N ARG A 153 -13.29 -26.90 -13.73
CA ARG A 153 -13.76 -26.03 -12.64
C ARG A 153 -13.11 -24.65 -12.68
N HIS A 154 -11.83 -24.55 -13.00
CA HIS A 154 -11.16 -23.26 -13.17
C HIS A 154 -11.67 -22.50 -14.41
N LEU A 155 -11.96 -23.19 -15.51
CA LEU A 155 -12.60 -22.59 -16.69
C LEU A 155 -14.01 -22.06 -16.36
N GLN A 156 -14.80 -22.83 -15.61
CA GLN A 156 -16.12 -22.39 -15.14
C GLN A 156 -16.04 -21.13 -14.27
N VAL A 157 -14.99 -20.97 -13.46
CA VAL A 157 -14.76 -19.74 -12.69
C VAL A 157 -14.41 -18.57 -13.59
N ALA A 158 -13.60 -18.77 -14.63
CA ALA A 158 -13.34 -17.73 -15.62
C ALA A 158 -14.64 -17.28 -16.32
N ASP A 159 -15.48 -18.22 -16.75
CA ASP A 159 -16.78 -17.91 -17.35
C ASP A 159 -17.74 -17.22 -16.37
N ALA A 160 -17.83 -17.71 -15.13
CA ALA A 160 -18.70 -17.16 -14.10
C ALA A 160 -18.30 -15.73 -13.72
N THR A 161 -17.01 -15.44 -13.59
CA THR A 161 -16.52 -14.10 -13.24
C THR A 161 -16.67 -13.13 -14.42
N ARG A 162 -16.50 -13.59 -15.67
CA ARG A 162 -16.84 -12.80 -16.86
C ARG A 162 -18.33 -12.44 -16.89
N ALA A 163 -19.20 -13.43 -16.68
CA ALA A 163 -20.65 -13.25 -16.79
C ALA A 163 -21.27 -12.47 -15.62
N SER A 164 -20.86 -12.77 -14.39
CA SER A 164 -21.49 -12.23 -13.18
C SER A 164 -20.83 -10.96 -12.65
N LEU A 165 -19.51 -10.83 -12.82
CA LEU A 165 -18.74 -9.69 -12.30
C LEU A 165 -18.25 -8.75 -13.40
N GLY A 166 -18.39 -9.12 -14.68
CA GLY A 166 -17.92 -8.33 -15.81
C GLY A 166 -16.40 -8.27 -15.93
N LEU A 167 -15.67 -9.25 -15.39
CA LEU A 167 -14.21 -9.22 -15.38
C LEU A 167 -13.60 -9.41 -16.79
N PRO A 168 -12.51 -8.70 -17.11
CA PRO A 168 -11.89 -8.66 -18.43
C PRO A 168 -10.90 -9.82 -18.67
N ILE A 169 -11.35 -11.06 -18.47
CA ILE A 169 -10.53 -12.25 -18.75
C ILE A 169 -10.52 -12.47 -20.27
N VAL A 170 -9.38 -12.29 -20.93
CA VAL A 170 -9.32 -12.19 -22.40
C VAL A 170 -8.87 -13.47 -23.10
N GLU A 171 -8.08 -14.31 -22.44
CA GLU A 171 -7.49 -15.52 -23.03
C GLU A 171 -7.17 -16.52 -21.92
N CYS A 172 -7.34 -17.81 -22.22
CA CYS A 172 -6.92 -18.90 -21.34
C CYS A 172 -5.92 -19.80 -22.08
N MET A 173 -4.77 -20.06 -21.46
CA MET A 173 -3.71 -20.89 -22.02
C MET A 173 -3.37 -22.03 -21.07
N VAL A 174 -2.97 -23.17 -21.62
CA VAL A 174 -2.37 -24.26 -20.84
C VAL A 174 -0.87 -24.24 -21.06
N THR A 175 -0.09 -24.47 -20.00
CA THR A 175 1.37 -24.63 -20.14
C THR A 175 1.70 -25.82 -21.06
N ASP A 176 2.88 -25.85 -21.68
CA ASP A 176 3.25 -26.96 -22.59
C ASP A 176 3.70 -28.21 -21.83
N THR A 177 4.15 -28.02 -20.59
CA THR A 177 4.64 -29.05 -19.68
C THR A 177 4.07 -28.80 -18.27
N PRO A 178 3.71 -29.87 -17.52
CA PRO A 178 3.28 -29.72 -16.13
C PRO A 178 4.33 -29.00 -15.29
N LEU A 179 3.94 -28.06 -14.43
CA LEU A 179 4.91 -27.27 -13.65
C LEU A 179 5.62 -28.09 -12.57
N LYS A 180 4.94 -29.13 -12.05
CA LYS A 180 5.40 -30.02 -10.97
C LYS A 180 5.89 -29.22 -9.75
N VAL A 181 4.92 -28.71 -8.99
CA VAL A 181 5.13 -28.00 -7.73
C VAL A 181 5.66 -28.96 -6.67
N GLU A 182 6.70 -28.54 -5.94
CA GLU A 182 7.21 -29.17 -4.73
C GLU A 182 7.18 -28.14 -3.59
N ILE A 183 6.66 -28.52 -2.43
CA ILE A 183 6.47 -27.66 -1.24
C ILE A 183 7.21 -28.26 -0.04
N TRP A 184 7.72 -27.41 0.86
CA TRP A 184 8.26 -27.83 2.16
C TRP A 184 8.31 -26.66 3.16
N ILE A 185 8.42 -26.97 4.45
CA ILE A 185 8.78 -25.99 5.48
C ILE A 185 10.31 -25.95 5.59
N ASP A 186 10.86 -24.74 5.54
CA ASP A 186 12.29 -24.53 5.78
C ASP A 186 12.62 -24.80 7.26
N PRO A 187 13.51 -25.76 7.57
CA PRO A 187 13.76 -26.17 8.96
C PRO A 187 14.50 -25.14 9.79
N GLU A 188 15.20 -24.18 9.17
CA GLU A 188 15.96 -23.14 9.88
C GLU A 188 15.08 -21.94 10.23
N SER A 189 14.26 -21.49 9.28
CA SER A 189 13.42 -20.30 9.42
C SER A 189 11.97 -20.60 9.79
N GLY A 190 11.51 -21.84 9.62
CA GLY A 190 10.13 -22.25 9.83
C GLY A 190 9.15 -21.74 8.76
N GLN A 191 9.62 -21.09 7.70
CA GLN A 191 8.76 -20.54 6.65
C GLN A 191 8.34 -21.61 5.65
N SER A 192 7.16 -21.48 5.06
CA SER A 192 6.81 -22.30 3.90
C SER A 192 7.54 -21.81 2.65
N THR A 193 8.01 -22.76 1.84
CA THR A 193 8.78 -22.49 0.62
C THR A 193 8.64 -23.67 -0.35
N GLY A 194 9.27 -23.57 -1.51
CA GLY A 194 9.34 -24.69 -2.42
C GLY A 194 9.92 -24.36 -3.78
N ARG A 195 9.50 -25.09 -4.83
CA ARG A 195 9.90 -24.82 -6.21
C ARG A 195 8.92 -25.39 -7.24
N ILE A 196 9.06 -24.94 -8.48
CA ILE A 196 8.48 -25.59 -9.67
C ILE A 196 9.61 -26.17 -10.52
N LYS A 197 9.43 -27.37 -11.09
CA LYS A 197 10.48 -28.03 -11.90
C LYS A 197 10.62 -27.46 -13.30
N HIS A 198 9.53 -26.92 -13.85
CA HIS A 198 9.47 -26.46 -15.23
C HIS A 198 9.09 -24.96 -15.31
N PRO A 199 9.90 -24.05 -14.73
CA PRO A 199 9.61 -22.61 -14.75
C PRO A 199 9.61 -22.01 -16.16
N ASP A 200 10.39 -22.58 -17.08
CA ASP A 200 10.47 -22.20 -18.48
C ASP A 200 9.14 -22.38 -19.22
N SER A 201 8.40 -23.45 -18.89
CA SER A 201 7.04 -23.73 -19.39
C SER A 201 6.07 -22.61 -19.03
N LEU A 202 6.11 -22.14 -17.77
CA LEU A 202 5.32 -21.00 -17.32
C LEU A 202 5.71 -19.71 -18.06
N LEU A 203 7.01 -19.41 -18.15
CA LEU A 203 7.49 -18.19 -18.81
C LEU A 203 7.09 -18.14 -20.30
N ARG A 204 7.19 -19.26 -21.03
CA ARG A 204 6.73 -19.35 -22.43
C ARG A 204 5.23 -19.08 -22.57
N ALA A 205 4.40 -19.63 -21.67
CA ALA A 205 2.96 -19.40 -21.67
C ALA A 205 2.63 -17.91 -21.42
N VAL A 206 3.29 -17.28 -20.45
CA VAL A 206 3.13 -15.84 -20.17
C VAL A 206 3.55 -15.00 -21.37
N GLU A 207 4.74 -15.24 -21.93
CA GLU A 207 5.24 -14.51 -23.09
C GLU A 207 4.27 -14.61 -24.28
N THR A 208 3.69 -15.79 -24.49
CA THR A 208 2.69 -16.01 -25.55
C THR A 208 1.42 -15.19 -25.30
N LEU A 209 0.91 -15.15 -24.06
CA LEU A 209 -0.26 -14.33 -23.71
C LEU A 209 0.01 -12.83 -23.91
N ILE A 210 1.19 -12.35 -23.50
CA ILE A 210 1.59 -10.94 -23.66
C ILE A 210 1.71 -10.58 -25.14
N THR A 211 2.42 -11.39 -25.93
CA THR A 211 2.72 -11.07 -27.33
C THR A 211 1.52 -11.26 -28.26
N ARG A 212 0.74 -12.34 -28.10
CA ARG A 212 -0.36 -12.68 -29.00
C ARG A 212 -1.68 -12.07 -28.56
N SER A 213 -2.00 -12.16 -27.26
CA SER A 213 -3.29 -11.73 -26.73
C SER A 213 -3.22 -10.34 -26.08
N ARG A 214 -2.03 -9.74 -25.97
CA ARG A 214 -1.78 -8.38 -25.44
C ARG A 214 -2.28 -8.20 -24.00
N VAL A 215 -2.22 -9.25 -23.19
CA VAL A 215 -2.65 -9.19 -21.78
C VAL A 215 -1.78 -8.20 -21.00
N THR A 216 -2.36 -7.56 -19.99
CA THR A 216 -1.66 -6.60 -19.12
C THR A 216 -1.60 -7.08 -17.66
N ALA A 217 -2.21 -8.22 -17.34
CA ALA A 217 -2.10 -8.90 -16.07
C ALA A 217 -2.29 -10.40 -16.27
N VAL A 218 -1.71 -11.25 -15.41
CA VAL A 218 -1.77 -12.71 -15.55
C VAL A 218 -2.19 -13.37 -14.24
N ALA A 219 -3.18 -14.25 -14.31
CA ALA A 219 -3.50 -15.21 -13.27
C ALA A 219 -2.85 -16.56 -13.62
N VAL A 220 -2.16 -17.16 -12.67
CA VAL A 220 -1.55 -18.50 -12.84
C VAL A 220 -2.23 -19.48 -11.90
N VAL A 221 -2.73 -20.58 -12.46
CA VAL A 221 -3.25 -21.73 -11.72
C VAL A 221 -2.24 -22.86 -11.85
N ALA A 222 -1.57 -23.21 -10.74
CA ALA A 222 -0.63 -24.32 -10.71
C ALA A 222 -1.20 -25.53 -9.94
N ARG A 223 -0.88 -26.75 -10.39
CA ARG A 223 -1.26 -27.98 -9.70
C ARG A 223 -0.30 -28.22 -8.54
N PHE A 224 -0.81 -28.13 -7.31
CA PHE A 224 -0.07 -28.45 -6.08
C PHE A 224 -0.24 -29.94 -5.73
N PRO A 225 0.64 -30.55 -4.94
CA PRO A 225 0.43 -31.91 -4.43
C PRO A 225 -0.78 -31.97 -3.47
N ASP A 226 -1.51 -33.10 -3.47
CA ASP A 226 -2.70 -33.30 -2.60
C ASP A 226 -2.38 -33.84 -1.19
N ASP A 227 -1.26 -34.55 -1.03
CA ASP A 227 -1.05 -35.46 0.12
C ASP A 227 -0.05 -34.97 1.20
N ASP A 228 -0.41 -35.34 2.45
CA ASP A 228 0.41 -35.77 3.61
C ASP A 228 1.61 -34.93 4.08
N ILE A 229 1.35 -33.68 4.47
CA ILE A 229 2.19 -33.01 5.47
C ILE A 229 1.37 -32.91 6.75
N GLY A 230 1.82 -33.57 7.82
CA GLY A 230 1.12 -33.67 9.12
C GLY A 230 0.72 -32.35 9.80
N ASP A 231 1.08 -31.22 9.19
CA ASP A 231 0.75 -29.86 9.63
C ASP A 231 -0.54 -29.28 9.02
N ILE A 232 -1.17 -29.96 8.05
CA ILE A 232 -2.46 -29.51 7.47
C ILE A 232 -3.52 -29.37 8.58
N ASP A 233 -3.53 -30.28 9.55
CA ASP A 233 -4.47 -30.23 10.67
C ASP A 233 -4.20 -29.02 11.57
N ALA A 234 -2.94 -28.69 11.85
CA ALA A 234 -2.60 -27.52 12.66
C ALA A 234 -3.02 -26.22 11.97
N TYR A 235 -2.80 -26.13 10.64
CA TYR A 235 -3.25 -25.00 9.84
C TYR A 235 -4.78 -24.87 9.85
N ARG A 236 -5.53 -25.96 9.60
CA ARG A 236 -7.01 -25.96 9.65
C ARG A 236 -7.57 -25.59 11.03
N GLN A 237 -6.81 -25.80 12.10
CA GLN A 237 -7.16 -25.35 13.46
C GLN A 237 -6.70 -23.93 13.79
N GLY A 238 -6.14 -23.18 12.85
CA GLY A 238 -5.71 -21.80 13.06
C GLY A 238 -4.41 -21.67 13.87
N LYS A 239 -3.55 -22.71 13.86
CA LYS A 239 -2.29 -22.76 14.62
C LYS A 239 -1.06 -23.06 13.77
N GLY A 240 -1.25 -23.36 12.48
CA GLY A 240 -0.19 -23.80 11.57
C GLY A 240 0.21 -22.72 10.57
N ILE A 241 1.11 -23.11 9.67
CA ILE A 241 1.60 -22.27 8.58
C ILE A 241 0.97 -22.81 7.29
N ASP A 242 0.53 -21.91 6.41
CA ASP A 242 0.14 -22.31 5.08
C ASP A 242 1.37 -22.82 4.31
N ILE A 243 1.41 -24.14 4.10
CA ILE A 243 2.48 -24.85 3.38
C ILE A 243 2.52 -24.52 1.89
N LEU A 244 1.42 -24.04 1.31
CA LEU A 244 1.32 -23.71 -0.12
C LEU A 244 1.87 -22.31 -0.40
N ALA A 245 1.59 -21.38 0.51
CA ALA A 245 1.84 -19.94 0.39
C ALA A 245 3.24 -19.58 -0.16
N GLY A 246 4.29 -20.24 0.31
CA GLY A 246 5.66 -19.99 -0.17
C GLY A 246 5.84 -20.18 -1.67
N VAL A 247 5.29 -21.26 -2.25
CA VAL A 247 5.41 -21.52 -3.69
C VAL A 247 4.48 -20.62 -4.50
N GLU A 248 3.32 -20.25 -3.96
CA GLU A 248 2.44 -19.27 -4.61
C GLU A 248 3.16 -17.92 -4.84
N ALA A 249 3.90 -17.46 -3.83
CA ALA A 249 4.76 -16.30 -3.94
C ALA A 249 5.83 -16.52 -5.01
N ILE A 250 6.56 -17.65 -4.99
CA ILE A 250 7.60 -17.97 -5.99
C ILE A 250 7.05 -17.93 -7.42
N ILE A 251 5.86 -18.48 -7.68
CA ILE A 251 5.25 -18.51 -9.01
C ILE A 251 4.94 -17.10 -9.50
N SER A 252 4.27 -16.29 -8.68
CA SER A 252 3.93 -14.91 -9.06
C SER A 252 5.17 -14.02 -9.18
N HIS A 253 6.13 -14.13 -8.25
CA HIS A 253 7.43 -13.44 -8.30
C HIS A 253 8.17 -13.74 -9.60
N LEU A 254 8.21 -15.02 -10.03
CA LEU A 254 8.87 -15.43 -11.26
C LEU A 254 8.29 -14.68 -12.47
N VAL A 255 6.95 -14.58 -12.57
CA VAL A 255 6.29 -13.87 -13.66
C VAL A 255 6.56 -12.37 -13.58
N VAL A 256 6.31 -11.74 -12.42
CA VAL A 256 6.48 -10.29 -12.24
C VAL A 256 7.92 -9.87 -12.52
N LYS A 257 8.91 -10.61 -12.01
CA LYS A 257 10.33 -10.32 -12.20
C LYS A 257 10.77 -10.36 -13.66
N ASN A 258 10.20 -11.25 -14.46
CA ASN A 258 10.60 -11.40 -15.87
C ASN A 258 9.83 -10.46 -16.80
N PHE A 259 8.56 -10.16 -16.52
CA PHE A 259 7.69 -9.45 -17.46
C PHE A 259 7.25 -8.06 -16.99
N ASN A 260 7.45 -7.71 -15.72
CA ASN A 260 7.05 -6.43 -15.12
C ASN A 260 5.55 -6.09 -15.30
N ILE A 261 4.69 -7.11 -15.30
CA ILE A 261 3.23 -6.94 -15.30
C ILE A 261 2.63 -7.56 -14.03
N PRO A 262 1.46 -7.09 -13.57
CA PRO A 262 0.75 -7.71 -12.44
C PRO A 262 0.52 -9.20 -12.65
N CYS A 263 0.89 -9.99 -11.64
CA CYS A 263 0.63 -11.41 -11.58
C CYS A 263 0.12 -11.78 -10.20
N ALA A 264 -0.79 -12.74 -10.15
CA ALA A 264 -1.18 -13.41 -8.92
C ALA A 264 -1.48 -14.88 -9.20
N HIS A 265 -1.42 -15.66 -8.15
CA HIS A 265 -1.48 -17.11 -8.21
C HIS A 265 -2.75 -17.62 -7.54
N SER A 266 -3.22 -18.78 -8.00
CA SER A 266 -4.30 -19.56 -7.40
C SER A 266 -3.86 -21.03 -7.31
N PRO A 267 -3.78 -21.64 -6.12
CA PRO A 267 -3.38 -23.03 -5.99
C PRO A 267 -4.54 -23.93 -6.43
N ALA A 268 -4.23 -24.92 -7.25
CA ALA A 268 -5.17 -26.00 -7.56
C ALA A 268 -4.76 -27.25 -6.78
N VAL A 269 -5.63 -27.64 -5.86
CA VAL A 269 -5.56 -28.86 -5.05
C VAL A 269 -6.87 -29.61 -5.20
N SER A 270 -6.85 -30.93 -4.98
CA SER A 270 -8.08 -31.70 -4.86
C SER A 270 -8.88 -31.21 -3.65
N PRO A 271 -10.21 -31.12 -3.76
CA PRO A 271 -11.05 -30.73 -2.64
C PRO A 271 -10.85 -31.68 -1.46
N ALA A 272 -10.51 -31.13 -0.30
CA ALA A 272 -10.39 -31.91 0.92
C ALA A 272 -11.77 -32.49 1.33
N PRO A 273 -11.81 -33.67 1.98
CA PRO A 273 -13.02 -34.14 2.65
C PRO A 273 -13.51 -33.13 3.67
N VAL A 274 -14.83 -33.03 3.85
CA VAL A 274 -15.42 -32.18 4.88
C VAL A 274 -14.92 -32.62 6.26
N SER A 275 -14.26 -31.71 6.98
CA SER A 275 -13.69 -31.98 8.31
C SER A 275 -14.25 -31.02 9.37
N TYR A 276 -14.54 -31.55 10.55
CA TYR A 276 -14.98 -30.81 11.73
C TYR A 276 -14.23 -31.29 12.98
N PRO A 277 -13.81 -30.38 13.89
CA PRO A 277 -14.00 -28.91 13.89
C PRO A 277 -13.02 -28.17 12.96
N LEU A 278 -13.39 -26.95 12.51
CA LEU A 278 -12.58 -26.08 11.65
C LEU A 278 -12.45 -24.68 12.26
N CYS A 279 -11.27 -24.06 12.18
CA CYS A 279 -11.10 -22.67 12.57
C CYS A 279 -11.81 -21.73 11.58
N PRO A 280 -12.56 -20.71 12.05
CA PRO A 280 -13.18 -19.72 11.17
C PRO A 280 -12.21 -19.01 10.23
N LYS A 281 -10.92 -18.90 10.60
CA LYS A 281 -9.88 -18.28 9.76
C LYS A 281 -9.57 -19.08 8.50
N SER A 282 -9.70 -20.40 8.54
CA SER A 282 -9.42 -21.30 7.42
C SER A 282 -10.69 -21.63 6.61
N ALA A 283 -11.87 -21.19 7.07
CA ALA A 283 -13.15 -21.57 6.47
C ALA A 283 -13.37 -21.06 5.05
N ALA A 284 -12.72 -19.96 4.65
CA ALA A 284 -12.81 -19.44 3.29
C ALA A 284 -12.27 -20.43 2.25
N GLU A 285 -11.26 -21.21 2.61
CA GLU A 285 -10.62 -22.19 1.73
C GLU A 285 -11.51 -23.41 1.49
N GLU A 286 -12.20 -23.88 2.53
CA GLU A 286 -13.12 -25.04 2.43
C GLU A 286 -14.27 -24.83 1.47
N ILE A 287 -14.77 -23.58 1.37
CA ILE A 287 -15.81 -23.22 0.40
C ILE A 287 -15.21 -22.80 -0.95
N GLY A 288 -13.90 -22.54 -1.00
CA GLY A 288 -13.18 -21.94 -2.12
C GLY A 288 -12.57 -22.95 -3.08
N TYR A 289 -13.38 -23.79 -3.72
CA TYR A 289 -12.96 -24.91 -4.58
C TYR A 289 -11.76 -24.68 -5.51
N THR A 290 -11.60 -23.47 -6.07
CA THR A 290 -10.51 -23.14 -7.01
C THR A 290 -9.57 -22.05 -6.53
N PHE A 291 -9.91 -21.34 -5.44
CA PHE A 291 -9.24 -20.12 -4.97
C PHE A 291 -9.17 -18.93 -5.96
N LEU A 292 -9.55 -19.15 -7.22
CA LEU A 292 -9.35 -18.26 -8.35
C LEU A 292 -10.23 -16.98 -8.39
N PRO A 293 -11.47 -16.94 -7.85
CA PRO A 293 -12.33 -15.75 -8.00
C PRO A 293 -11.70 -14.46 -7.44
N CYS A 294 -11.10 -14.52 -6.25
CA CYS A 294 -10.49 -13.34 -5.63
C CYS A 294 -9.26 -12.85 -6.41
N VAL A 295 -8.48 -13.77 -6.97
CA VAL A 295 -7.31 -13.50 -7.82
C VAL A 295 -7.72 -12.72 -9.07
N LEU A 296 -8.75 -13.20 -9.79
CA LEU A 296 -9.25 -12.54 -10.99
C LEU A 296 -9.83 -11.15 -10.67
N ALA A 297 -10.56 -11.03 -9.55
CA ALA A 297 -11.11 -9.75 -9.10
C ALA A 297 -9.99 -8.75 -8.78
N GLY A 298 -8.96 -9.15 -8.03
CA GLY A 298 -7.81 -8.30 -7.70
C GLY A 298 -7.01 -7.87 -8.93
N LEU A 299 -6.67 -8.81 -9.82
CA LEU A 299 -5.91 -8.53 -11.03
C LEU A 299 -6.67 -7.65 -12.02
N SER A 300 -8.01 -7.63 -11.99
CA SER A 300 -8.79 -6.78 -12.89
C SER A 300 -8.50 -5.28 -12.74
N GLY A 301 -8.08 -4.84 -11.54
CA GLY A 301 -7.75 -3.44 -11.22
C GLY A 301 -6.34 -3.23 -10.65
N ALA A 302 -5.49 -4.26 -10.65
CA ALA A 302 -4.11 -4.14 -10.18
C ALA A 302 -3.33 -3.04 -10.94
N PRO A 303 -2.55 -2.18 -10.28
CA PRO A 303 -1.79 -1.13 -10.96
C PRO A 303 -0.72 -1.73 -11.87
N GLN A 304 -0.40 -1.06 -12.97
CA GLN A 304 0.72 -1.43 -13.83
C GLN A 304 2.05 -1.00 -13.20
N TYR A 305 3.13 -1.73 -13.50
CA TYR A 305 4.45 -1.44 -12.96
C TYR A 305 5.29 -0.67 -13.98
N LEU A 306 5.87 0.45 -13.57
CA LEU A 306 6.76 1.25 -14.40
C LEU A 306 8.18 1.21 -13.83
N VAL A 307 9.17 0.88 -14.66
CA VAL A 307 10.57 0.67 -14.23
C VAL A 307 11.48 1.88 -14.54
N LYS A 308 11.01 2.86 -15.33
CA LYS A 308 11.81 4.01 -15.79
C LYS A 308 11.54 5.30 -15.00
N THR A 309 12.57 5.80 -14.31
CA THR A 309 12.51 6.96 -13.41
C THR A 309 12.10 8.29 -14.01
N SER A 310 12.37 8.54 -15.30
CA SER A 310 12.01 9.82 -15.94
C SER A 310 10.54 9.92 -16.36
N GLU A 311 9.86 8.78 -16.59
CA GLU A 311 8.46 8.74 -17.07
C GLU A 311 7.42 8.80 -15.92
N PHE A 312 7.85 8.69 -14.66
CA PHE A 312 6.96 8.59 -13.49
C PHE A 312 6.16 9.87 -13.22
N LEU A 313 6.75 11.04 -13.47
CA LEU A 313 6.18 12.34 -13.07
C LEU A 313 5.01 12.80 -13.94
N GLU A 314 4.89 12.28 -15.16
CA GLU A 314 3.89 12.76 -16.13
C GLU A 314 2.58 11.96 -16.14
N ARG A 315 2.51 10.82 -15.44
CA ARG A 315 1.44 9.82 -15.61
C ARG A 315 0.57 9.56 -14.37
N GLY A 316 0.59 10.44 -13.36
CA GLY A 316 -0.17 10.24 -12.13
C GLY A 316 0.20 8.95 -11.39
N CYS A 317 1.47 8.55 -11.51
CA CYS A 317 1.99 7.34 -10.88
C CYS A 317 2.29 7.59 -9.40
N ILE A 318 2.19 6.52 -8.62
CA ILE A 318 2.54 6.50 -7.21
C ILE A 318 3.95 5.94 -7.09
N THR A 319 4.80 6.62 -6.35
CA THR A 319 6.19 6.24 -6.07
C THR A 319 6.36 5.95 -4.57
N SER A 320 7.47 5.34 -4.16
CA SER A 320 7.74 5.11 -2.73
C SER A 320 7.79 6.40 -1.90
N ARG A 321 8.02 7.55 -2.53
CA ARG A 321 8.04 8.87 -1.87
C ARG A 321 6.64 9.36 -1.48
N ASP A 322 5.60 8.78 -2.09
CA ASP A 322 4.21 9.13 -1.81
C ASP A 322 3.65 8.35 -0.61
N VAL A 323 4.40 7.38 -0.07
CA VAL A 323 4.01 6.57 1.09
C VAL A 323 4.21 7.36 2.39
N ASP A 324 3.15 7.46 3.18
CA ASP A 324 3.13 8.14 4.49
C ASP A 324 3.33 7.18 5.65
N SER A 325 2.84 5.95 5.55
CA SER A 325 3.00 4.93 6.61
C SER A 325 3.06 3.51 6.08
N VAL A 326 3.75 2.64 6.80
CA VAL A 326 3.88 1.21 6.51
C VAL A 326 3.49 0.43 7.75
N ILE A 327 2.63 -0.58 7.60
CA ILE A 327 2.10 -1.38 8.70
C ILE A 327 2.48 -2.83 8.45
N LEU A 328 3.05 -3.48 9.47
CA LEU A 328 3.54 -4.85 9.34
C LEU A 328 3.57 -5.60 10.70
N PRO A 329 3.62 -6.94 10.68
CA PRO A 329 3.84 -7.77 11.86
C PRO A 329 5.09 -7.35 12.64
N ILE A 330 5.06 -7.46 13.97
CA ILE A 330 6.13 -6.97 14.86
C ILE A 330 7.51 -7.57 14.57
N ASN A 331 7.55 -8.83 14.14
CA ASN A 331 8.78 -9.59 13.92
C ASN A 331 9.09 -9.82 12.43
N ALA A 332 8.45 -9.07 11.53
CA ALA A 332 8.62 -9.18 10.07
C ALA A 332 9.33 -7.98 9.42
N CYS A 333 10.06 -7.16 10.19
CA CYS A 333 10.69 -5.95 9.68
C CYS A 333 11.96 -6.20 8.85
N GLY A 334 12.39 -7.46 8.72
CA GLY A 334 13.56 -7.88 7.96
C GLY A 334 13.37 -7.98 6.45
N GLY A 335 12.12 -8.01 5.97
CA GLY A 335 11.82 -8.13 4.54
C GLY A 335 12.32 -6.94 3.71
N ASP A 336 12.62 -7.18 2.43
CA ASP A 336 13.25 -6.21 1.55
C ASP A 336 12.46 -4.90 1.45
N GLY A 337 11.14 -4.96 1.25
CA GLY A 337 10.29 -3.76 1.23
C GLY A 337 10.28 -2.98 2.54
N ALA A 338 10.22 -3.67 3.69
CA ALA A 338 10.25 -3.01 5.00
C ALA A 338 11.59 -2.30 5.24
N ARG A 339 12.70 -2.96 4.91
CA ARG A 339 14.05 -2.38 5.00
C ARG A 339 14.25 -1.22 4.03
N ALA A 340 13.72 -1.32 2.81
CA ALA A 340 13.78 -0.25 1.82
C ALA A 340 13.04 1.01 2.31
N PHE A 341 11.83 0.86 2.86
CA PHE A 341 11.11 1.97 3.46
C PHE A 341 11.83 2.59 4.66
N ALA A 342 12.38 1.76 5.56
CA ALA A 342 13.08 2.23 6.76
C ALA A 342 14.41 2.95 6.45
N SER A 343 15.09 2.55 5.36
CA SER A 343 16.40 3.08 4.95
C SER A 343 16.33 4.29 4.03
N ASN A 344 15.14 4.67 3.53
CA ASN A 344 14.97 5.80 2.61
C ASN A 344 15.43 7.12 3.25
N GLN A 345 16.43 7.77 2.67
CA GLN A 345 17.07 8.94 3.29
C GLN A 345 16.33 10.27 3.07
N LYS A 346 15.37 10.33 2.13
CA LYS A 346 14.72 11.60 1.76
C LYS A 346 13.40 11.80 2.45
N ILE A 347 12.54 10.79 2.44
CA ILE A 347 11.21 10.81 3.06
C ILE A 347 11.01 9.41 3.63
N LYS A 348 10.96 9.32 4.97
CA LYS A 348 10.70 8.07 5.67
C LYS A 348 9.21 7.99 6.01
N PRO A 349 8.51 6.94 5.58
CA PRO A 349 7.16 6.71 6.06
C PRO A 349 7.19 6.32 7.55
N LEU A 350 6.09 6.57 8.25
CA LEU A 350 5.88 6.08 9.61
C LEU A 350 5.75 4.56 9.60
N ILE A 351 6.75 3.86 10.15
CA ILE A 351 6.70 2.40 10.29
C ILE A 351 5.89 2.05 11.55
N ILE A 352 4.88 1.19 11.40
CA ILE A 352 3.97 0.77 12.47
C ILE A 352 4.05 -0.75 12.62
N ALA A 353 4.62 -1.21 13.73
CA ALA A 353 4.83 -2.63 13.99
C ALA A 353 3.77 -3.16 14.97
N VAL A 354 3.01 -4.18 14.57
CA VAL A 354 1.83 -4.67 15.30
C VAL A 354 2.17 -5.90 16.14
N LYS A 355 2.14 -5.78 17.47
CA LYS A 355 2.55 -6.85 18.42
C LYS A 355 1.70 -8.11 18.33
N GLU A 356 0.38 -8.00 18.26
CA GLU A 356 -0.49 -9.19 18.20
C GLU A 356 -0.31 -10.01 16.91
N ASN A 357 0.24 -9.40 15.85
CA ASN A 357 0.51 -10.09 14.62
C ASN A 357 1.94 -10.63 14.66
N GLU A 358 2.10 -11.78 15.30
CA GLU A 358 3.36 -12.51 15.36
C GLU A 358 3.47 -13.47 14.19
N THR A 359 4.71 -13.74 13.78
CA THR A 359 5.09 -14.69 12.72
C THR A 359 6.16 -15.65 13.23
N VAL A 360 6.64 -16.59 12.42
CA VAL A 360 7.82 -17.42 12.75
C VAL A 360 9.16 -16.66 12.68
N LEU A 361 9.15 -15.44 12.16
CA LEU A 361 10.36 -14.62 12.01
C LEU A 361 10.82 -14.01 13.35
N SER A 362 12.00 -13.39 13.36
CA SER A 362 12.57 -12.78 14.57
C SER A 362 13.06 -11.34 14.36
N ASP A 363 12.65 -10.71 13.27
CA ASP A 363 13.19 -9.44 12.80
C ASP A 363 12.34 -8.28 13.29
N THR A 364 12.56 -7.91 14.55
CA THR A 364 11.88 -6.79 15.20
C THR A 364 12.52 -5.44 14.85
N PRO A 365 11.77 -4.32 14.94
CA PRO A 365 12.34 -2.98 14.74
C PRO A 365 13.56 -2.72 15.62
N THR A 366 13.50 -3.10 16.90
CA THR A 366 14.61 -2.94 17.85
C THR A 366 15.86 -3.71 17.44
N LYS A 367 15.71 -4.97 17.00
CA LYS A 367 16.83 -5.82 16.55
C LYS A 367 17.52 -5.25 15.31
N LEU A 368 16.76 -4.60 14.43
CA LEU A 368 17.23 -4.05 13.16
C LEU A 368 17.61 -2.58 13.22
N GLY A 369 17.40 -1.90 14.35
CA GLY A 369 17.62 -0.45 14.46
C GLY A 369 16.65 0.38 13.60
N ILE A 370 15.46 -0.14 13.34
CA ILE A 370 14.41 0.55 12.59
C ILE A 370 13.57 1.39 13.55
N GLU A 371 13.45 2.69 13.27
CA GLU A 371 12.53 3.57 13.97
C GLU A 371 11.09 3.22 13.60
N ALA A 372 10.31 2.73 14.58
CA ALA A 372 8.93 2.31 14.37
C ALA A 372 8.06 2.62 15.59
N VAL A 373 6.80 2.99 15.34
CA VAL A 373 5.75 3.03 16.36
C VAL A 373 5.25 1.62 16.58
N THR A 374 5.56 1.06 17.74
CA THR A 374 5.04 -0.25 18.11
C THR A 374 3.65 -0.11 18.73
N VAL A 375 2.68 -0.86 18.21
CA VAL A 375 1.30 -0.91 18.69
C VAL A 375 0.92 -2.32 19.13
N SER A 376 -0.08 -2.43 19.99
CA SER A 376 -0.54 -3.71 20.54
C SER A 376 -1.33 -4.52 19.51
N ASN A 377 -2.19 -3.84 18.75
CA ASN A 377 -3.14 -4.47 17.82
C ASN A 377 -3.46 -3.58 16.61
N TYR A 378 -4.19 -4.13 15.63
CA TYR A 378 -4.56 -3.38 14.43
C TYR A 378 -5.55 -2.23 14.68
N TRP A 379 -6.36 -2.29 15.74
CA TRP A 379 -7.24 -1.16 16.09
C TRP A 379 -6.42 0.08 16.46
N GLU A 380 -5.38 -0.14 17.25
CA GLU A 380 -4.41 0.88 17.62
C GLU A 380 -3.61 1.36 16.41
N ALA A 381 -3.19 0.45 15.51
CA ALA A 381 -2.53 0.81 14.25
C ALA A 381 -3.39 1.78 13.42
N ILE A 382 -4.69 1.48 13.27
CA ILE A 382 -5.66 2.32 12.57
C ILE A 382 -5.76 3.70 13.24
N GLY A 383 -5.81 3.75 14.58
CA GLY A 383 -5.82 5.00 15.34
C GLY A 383 -4.56 5.84 15.13
N VAL A 384 -3.38 5.21 15.11
CA VAL A 384 -2.09 5.86 14.82
C VAL A 384 -2.11 6.48 13.42
N ILE A 385 -2.62 5.77 12.41
CA ILE A 385 -2.73 6.26 11.04
C ILE A 385 -3.71 7.43 10.94
N ALA A 386 -4.86 7.33 11.60
CA ALA A 386 -5.84 8.41 11.62
C ALA A 386 -5.25 9.70 12.24
N ALA A 387 -4.49 9.57 13.33
CA ALA A 387 -3.78 10.69 13.94
C ALA A 387 -2.70 11.26 13.00
N HIS A 388 -1.87 10.40 12.42
CA HIS A 388 -0.80 10.81 11.51
C HIS A 388 -1.35 11.54 10.27
N LYS A 389 -2.42 11.01 9.64
CA LYS A 389 -3.12 11.67 8.54
C LYS A 389 -3.69 13.03 8.91
N ALA A 390 -4.17 13.18 10.16
CA ALA A 390 -4.66 14.47 10.66
C ALA A 390 -3.52 15.49 10.89
N GLY A 391 -2.26 15.08 10.82
CA GLY A 391 -1.10 15.90 11.18
C GLY A 391 -0.87 15.98 12.69
N VAL A 392 -1.39 15.00 13.44
CA VAL A 392 -1.21 14.89 14.90
C VAL A 392 -0.14 13.83 15.16
N ASP A 393 0.87 14.18 15.95
CA ASP A 393 1.83 13.21 16.45
C ASP A 393 1.10 12.15 17.31
N PRO A 394 1.10 10.87 16.92
CA PRO A 394 0.40 9.82 17.64
C PRO A 394 0.80 9.70 19.12
N ILE A 395 2.04 10.06 19.49
CA ILE A 395 2.48 10.02 20.90
C ILE A 395 1.71 11.02 21.77
N SER A 396 1.22 12.12 21.17
CA SER A 396 0.46 13.16 21.87
C SER A 396 -0.90 12.68 22.38
N LEU A 397 -1.41 11.56 21.83
CA LEU A 397 -2.66 10.92 22.24
C LEU A 397 -2.46 9.93 23.40
N ARG A 398 -1.21 9.67 23.82
CA ARG A 398 -0.93 8.84 24.99
C ARG A 398 -1.17 9.61 26.27
N LYS A 399 -1.77 8.92 27.24
CA LYS A 399 -2.00 9.44 28.61
C LYS A 399 -0.70 9.93 29.26
N ASN A 400 0.38 9.18 29.11
CA ASN A 400 1.66 9.48 29.72
C ASN A 400 2.51 10.26 28.71
N ARG A 401 2.46 11.60 28.77
CA ARG A 401 3.46 12.43 28.08
C ARG A 401 4.78 12.33 28.85
N SER A 402 5.75 11.61 28.30
CA SER A 402 7.10 11.57 28.85
C SER A 402 7.89 12.76 28.32
N SER A 403 8.38 13.60 29.23
CA SER A 403 9.18 14.81 29.06
C SER A 403 8.42 16.11 28.68
N ILE A 404 8.53 17.09 29.58
CA ILE A 404 8.47 18.51 29.23
C ILE A 404 9.51 18.74 28.13
N MET A 405 9.21 19.55 27.11
CA MET A 405 10.25 20.05 26.21
C MET A 405 11.22 20.90 27.04
N ALA A 406 12.22 20.25 27.65
CA ALA A 406 13.34 20.97 28.19
C ALA A 406 14.00 21.65 26.99
N GLN A 407 14.12 22.97 27.05
CA GLN A 407 15.02 23.67 26.14
C GLN A 407 16.38 23.00 26.26
N MET A 408 16.98 22.65 25.12
CA MET A 408 18.34 22.17 25.09
C MET A 408 19.23 23.32 25.58
N GLU A 409 19.52 23.36 26.88
CA GLU A 409 20.66 24.11 27.37
C GLU A 409 21.88 23.46 26.73
N LEU A 410 22.41 24.15 25.72
CA LEU A 410 23.71 23.82 25.14
C LEU A 410 24.70 23.69 26.31
N PRO A 411 25.47 22.59 26.41
CA PRO A 411 26.50 22.49 27.43
C PRO A 411 27.47 23.64 27.22
N LEU A 412 27.56 24.55 28.19
CA LEU A 412 28.56 25.61 28.25
C LEU A 412 29.95 25.05 28.58
N GLU A 413 30.30 23.85 28.10
CA GLU A 413 31.67 23.35 28.09
C GLU A 413 32.38 23.91 26.86
N ASN A 414 32.69 25.20 26.94
CA ASN A 414 33.73 25.96 26.20
C ASN A 414 33.52 27.48 26.32
N ALA A 415 32.75 27.93 27.32
CA ALA A 415 32.55 29.35 27.60
C ALA A 415 33.86 30.05 27.94
N HIS A 416 34.81 29.38 28.61
CA HIS A 416 36.06 30.00 29.03
C HIS A 416 37.04 30.28 27.88
N GLN A 417 37.18 29.37 26.90
CA GLN A 417 38.02 29.63 25.72
C GLN A 417 37.39 30.67 24.77
N SER A 418 36.06 30.73 24.72
CA SER A 418 35.34 31.73 23.90
C SER A 418 35.39 33.13 24.53
N MET A 419 35.37 33.22 25.87
CA MET A 419 35.48 34.50 26.58
C MET A 419 36.85 35.15 26.36
N ASP A 420 37.94 34.38 26.37
CA ASP A 420 39.28 34.92 26.16
C ASP A 420 39.47 35.43 24.73
N ILE A 421 38.98 34.70 23.72
CA ILE A 421 38.99 35.14 22.32
C ILE A 421 38.12 36.40 22.14
N VAL A 422 36.96 36.49 22.79
CA VAL A 422 36.07 37.67 22.74
C VAL A 422 36.66 38.86 23.50
N VAL A 423 37.34 38.64 24.62
CA VAL A 423 38.05 39.69 25.38
C VAL A 423 39.26 40.19 24.60
N GLU A 424 39.97 39.31 23.90
CA GLU A 424 41.11 39.67 23.05
C GLU A 424 40.67 40.39 21.76
N LEU A 425 39.53 39.99 21.18
CA LEU A 425 38.85 40.69 20.08
C LEU A 425 38.28 42.06 20.51
N LEU A 426 37.77 42.18 21.75
CA LEU A 426 37.32 43.46 22.30
C LEU A 426 38.49 44.38 22.61
N LYS A 427 39.60 43.86 23.13
CA LYS A 427 40.85 44.64 23.33
C LYS A 427 41.40 45.14 22.00
N THR A 428 41.46 44.30 20.97
CA THR A 428 41.89 44.71 19.62
C THR A 428 40.91 45.68 18.97
N GLY A 429 39.59 45.48 19.13
CA GLY A 429 38.55 46.37 18.64
C GLY A 429 38.59 47.77 19.29
N ILE A 430 38.76 47.85 20.61
CA ILE A 430 38.90 49.12 21.35
C ILE A 430 40.18 49.85 20.95
N CYS A 431 41.31 49.13 20.79
CA CYS A 431 42.55 49.71 20.26
C CYS A 431 42.38 50.25 18.83
N PHE A 432 41.63 49.55 17.97
CA PHE A 432 41.31 50.01 16.61
C PHE A 432 40.43 51.27 16.62
N GLN A 433 39.47 51.34 17.54
CA GLN A 433 38.57 52.49 17.70
C GLN A 433 39.30 53.73 18.23
N ILE A 434 40.29 53.56 19.10
CA ILE A 434 41.19 54.62 19.58
C ILE A 434 42.14 55.08 18.46
N ALA A 435 42.66 54.15 17.64
CA ALA A 435 43.53 54.47 16.50
C ALA A 435 42.77 55.26 15.41
N ILE A 436 41.53 54.85 15.07
CA ILE A 436 40.67 55.57 14.12
C ILE A 436 40.25 56.93 14.69
N SER A 437 39.95 57.03 15.98
CA SER A 437 39.63 58.31 16.64
C SER A 437 40.83 59.27 16.73
N SER A 438 42.05 58.74 16.83
CA SER A 438 43.31 59.49 16.78
C SER A 438 43.63 59.98 15.37
N LEU A 439 43.38 59.13 14.35
CA LEU A 439 43.41 59.50 12.93
C LEU A 439 42.35 60.56 12.58
N TYR A 440 41.17 60.52 13.21
CA TYR A 440 40.12 61.53 13.06
C TYR A 440 40.49 62.89 13.70
N ARG A 441 41.29 62.88 14.79
CA ARG A 441 41.72 64.08 15.52
C ARG A 441 42.99 64.75 14.95
N LYS A 442 43.89 64.01 14.29
CA LYS A 442 45.06 64.57 13.60
C LYS A 442 44.69 65.14 12.21
N ARG A 443 44.11 66.35 12.23
CA ARG A 443 44.09 67.39 11.19
C ARG A 443 44.66 67.03 9.80
N TRP A 444 43.80 66.93 8.77
CA TRP A 444 44.18 67.21 7.38
C TRP A 444 43.09 67.96 6.61
N ARG A 445 43.51 69.06 5.96
CA ARG A 445 42.73 69.87 5.02
C ARG A 445 42.80 69.17 3.67
N GLY A 446 41.67 68.74 3.10
CA GLY A 446 41.61 68.18 1.76
C GLY A 446 40.22 67.62 1.44
N LYS A 447 39.67 68.01 0.29
CA LYS A 447 38.32 67.66 -0.18
C LYS A 447 38.31 66.22 -0.69
N ASP A 448 37.86 65.27 0.13
CA ASP A 448 37.37 64.00 -0.41
C ASP A 448 36.17 63.49 0.42
N GLN A 449 34.97 63.58 -0.14
CA GLN A 449 33.72 63.20 0.52
C GLN A 449 33.55 61.67 0.61
N LEU A 450 34.16 60.92 -0.32
CA LEU A 450 34.03 59.46 -0.36
C LEU A 450 34.70 58.78 0.83
N TRP A 451 35.89 59.25 1.20
CA TRP A 451 36.66 58.71 2.33
C TRP A 451 35.94 58.94 3.67
N LYS A 452 35.31 60.10 3.86
CA LYS A 452 34.50 60.40 5.05
C LYS A 452 33.31 59.45 5.19
N LEU A 453 32.68 59.08 4.07
CA LEU A 453 31.55 58.16 4.08
C LEU A 453 32.01 56.75 4.44
N GLN A 454 33.10 56.27 3.84
CA GLN A 454 33.66 54.94 4.11
C GLN A 454 34.11 54.76 5.56
N VAL A 455 34.81 55.75 6.13
CA VAL A 455 35.27 55.70 7.53
C VAL A 455 34.09 55.79 8.52
N LYS A 456 33.04 56.57 8.20
CA LYS A 456 31.83 56.65 9.02
C LYS A 456 31.03 55.35 8.98
N THR A 457 30.93 54.71 7.82
CA THR A 457 30.29 53.39 7.67
C THR A 457 31.05 52.34 8.46
N LEU A 458 32.38 52.32 8.37
CA LEU A 458 33.23 51.38 9.11
C LEU A 458 33.09 51.57 10.63
N TYR A 459 33.08 52.82 11.10
CA TYR A 459 32.87 53.14 12.52
C TYR A 459 31.49 52.66 13.02
N ASN A 460 30.43 52.92 12.25
CA ASN A 460 29.08 52.51 12.61
C ASN A 460 28.90 50.98 12.60
N SER A 461 29.52 50.27 11.66
CA SER A 461 29.51 48.81 11.63
C SER A 461 30.22 48.21 12.86
N ILE A 462 31.34 48.80 13.28
CA ILE A 462 32.06 48.37 14.49
C ILE A 462 31.23 48.62 15.75
N VAL A 463 30.58 49.79 15.86
CA VAL A 463 29.68 50.10 16.98
C VAL A 463 28.48 49.13 17.03
N ALA A 464 27.87 48.83 15.89
CA ALA A 464 26.74 47.89 15.82
C ALA A 464 27.14 46.48 16.28
N VAL A 465 28.30 45.98 15.85
CA VAL A 465 28.83 44.69 16.28
C VAL A 465 29.11 44.68 17.79
N THR A 466 29.64 45.78 18.33
CA THR A 466 29.93 45.91 19.77
C THR A 466 28.65 45.91 20.61
N VAL A 467 27.58 46.59 20.14
CA VAL A 467 26.27 46.63 20.80
C VAL A 467 25.59 45.26 20.77
N SER A 468 25.64 44.54 19.65
CA SER A 468 25.09 43.19 19.55
C SER A 468 25.81 42.21 20.48
N ILE A 469 27.14 42.32 20.62
CA ILE A 469 27.92 41.52 21.57
C ILE A 469 27.55 41.85 23.03
N CYS A 470 27.31 43.12 23.35
CA CYS A 470 26.83 43.53 24.67
C CYS A 470 25.40 43.06 24.98
N GLN A 471 24.50 43.02 23.98
CA GLN A 471 23.14 42.48 24.15
C GLN A 471 23.15 40.97 24.39
N LEU A 472 24.01 40.22 23.71
CA LEU A 472 24.26 38.80 23.99
C LEU A 472 24.71 38.57 25.44
N LYS A 473 25.48 39.51 26.01
CA LYS A 473 25.93 39.46 27.42
C LYS A 473 24.81 39.69 28.45
N MET A 474 23.75 40.44 28.11
CA MET A 474 22.60 40.63 29.00
C MET A 474 21.65 39.44 29.02
N VAL A 475 21.60 38.66 27.93
CA VAL A 475 20.78 37.43 27.86
C VAL A 475 21.41 36.27 28.63
N SER A 476 22.71 36.31 28.93
CA SER A 476 23.39 35.29 29.76
C SER A 476 23.45 35.61 31.26
N ILE A 477 22.87 36.74 31.72
CA ILE A 477 22.85 37.17 33.15
C ILE A 477 21.42 37.10 33.75
N LEU A 478 20.42 36.72 32.94
CA LEU A 478 19.08 36.35 33.36
C LEU A 478 18.87 34.86 33.09
#